data_AF-A0AAV8F291-F1
#
_entry.id   AF-A0AAV8F291-F1
#
_cell.length_a   1.000
_cell.length_b   1.000
_cell.length_c   1.000
_cell.angle_alpha   90.00
_cell.angle_beta   90.00
_cell.angle_gamma   90.00
#
_symmetry.space_group_name_H-M   'P 1'
#
loop_
_entity.id
_entity.type
_entity.pdbx_description
1 polymer ?
#
loop_
_entity_poly.entity_id
_entity_poly.type
_entity_poly.pdbx_seq_one_letter_code
_entity_poly.pdbx_strand_id
1 'polypeptide(L)'
;MVKRATIIAVLVLSLISSCYGQVTVGYYNNKCGTKDVESIIRGVVQARFSYEAAIVAFLLRLQFHDCLGDKQCDASLLLAGPGSEQTAVPNFTVKGYDLIDAIKAALEQECPGVVSCSDIIAAATRDAVVLAGGSYYHSLKTRPSPSRLGRVSTDSAEDERIFGELERNH
;
A
#
# COMPACT_ATOMS: atom_id res chain seq x y z
N MET A 1 -23.37 44.72 -11.46
CA MET A 1 -23.92 43.35 -11.60
C MET A 1 -22.84 42.28 -11.76
N VAL A 2 -21.76 42.53 -12.52
CA VAL A 2 -20.65 41.59 -12.77
C VAL A 2 -19.99 41.03 -11.50
N LYS A 3 -19.72 41.86 -10.49
CA LYS A 3 -19.09 41.43 -9.22
C LYS A 3 -19.91 40.41 -8.39
N ARG A 4 -21.24 40.49 -8.47
CA ARG A 4 -22.14 39.55 -7.77
C ARG A 4 -22.19 38.21 -8.51
N ALA A 5 -22.22 38.25 -9.84
CA ALA A 5 -22.17 37.06 -10.68
C ALA A 5 -20.83 36.30 -10.51
N THR A 6 -19.70 37.00 -10.39
CA THR A 6 -18.39 36.36 -10.14
C THR A 6 -18.31 35.72 -8.75
N ILE A 7 -18.86 36.35 -7.69
CA ILE A 7 -18.87 35.76 -6.35
C ILE A 7 -19.74 34.49 -6.31
N ILE A 8 -20.90 34.51 -6.97
CA ILE A 8 -21.79 33.34 -7.08
C ILE A 8 -21.12 32.23 -7.88
N ALA A 9 -20.44 32.56 -8.99
CA ALA A 9 -19.72 31.58 -9.79
C ALA A 9 -18.58 30.89 -9.01
N VAL A 10 -17.82 31.65 -8.20
CA VAL A 10 -16.75 31.09 -7.35
C VAL A 10 -17.33 30.19 -6.24
N LEU A 11 -18.43 30.59 -5.60
CA LEU A 11 -19.12 29.78 -4.58
C LEU A 11 -19.70 28.49 -5.16
N VAL A 12 -20.25 28.53 -6.38
CA VAL A 12 -20.75 27.34 -7.07
C VAL A 12 -19.59 26.42 -7.49
N LEU A 13 -18.46 26.97 -7.95
CA LEU A 13 -17.29 26.20 -8.36
C LEU A 13 -16.61 25.49 -7.17
N SER A 14 -16.68 26.06 -5.97
CA SER A 14 -16.17 25.42 -4.75
C SER A 14 -17.00 24.23 -4.25
N LEU A 15 -18.26 24.10 -4.69
CA LEU A 15 -19.16 22.99 -4.28
C LEU A 15 -18.96 21.71 -5.13
N ILE A 16 -18.18 21.76 -6.20
CA ILE A 16 -18.06 20.67 -7.19
C ILE A 16 -16.82 19.78 -6.93
N SER A 17 -15.99 20.11 -5.94
CA SER A 17 -14.75 19.36 -5.66
C SER A 17 -14.87 18.54 -4.38
N SER A 18 -15.63 17.44 -4.45
CA SER A 18 -15.58 16.37 -3.46
C SER A 18 -15.48 15.04 -4.20
N CYS A 19 -14.26 14.63 -4.51
CA CYS A 19 -14.00 13.29 -5.00
C CYS A 19 -13.96 12.33 -3.80
N TYR A 20 -15.06 11.60 -3.58
CA TYR A 20 -15.07 10.45 -2.69
C TYR A 20 -14.62 9.23 -3.47
N GLY A 21 -13.35 8.83 -3.35
CA GLY A 21 -12.87 7.57 -3.89
C GLY A 21 -13.55 6.40 -3.16
N GLN A 22 -14.36 5.61 -3.88
CA GLN A 22 -15.03 4.44 -3.31
C GLN A 22 -14.08 3.25 -3.20
N VAL A 23 -14.02 2.69 -1.99
CA VAL A 23 -13.27 1.49 -1.63
C VAL A 23 -14.03 0.25 -2.10
N THR A 24 -13.37 -0.69 -2.79
CA THR A 24 -14.01 -1.91 -3.31
C THR A 24 -13.29 -3.17 -2.83
N VAL A 25 -14.01 -4.04 -2.12
CA VAL A 25 -13.52 -5.38 -1.74
C VAL A 25 -13.37 -6.24 -2.99
N GLY A 26 -12.28 -7.00 -3.10
CA GLY A 26 -12.02 -7.86 -4.26
C GLY A 26 -11.60 -7.08 -5.50
N TYR A 27 -10.97 -5.91 -5.34
CA TYR A 27 -10.51 -5.07 -6.45
C TYR A 27 -9.64 -5.83 -7.47
N TYR A 28 -8.78 -6.74 -7.01
CA TYR A 28 -7.88 -7.51 -7.88
C TYR A 28 -8.53 -8.72 -8.57
N ASN A 29 -9.82 -8.96 -8.37
CA ASN A 29 -10.54 -10.05 -9.05
C ASN A 29 -10.44 -9.87 -10.58
N ASN A 30 -9.97 -10.91 -11.26
CA ASN A 30 -9.73 -10.94 -12.71
C ASN A 30 -8.69 -9.92 -13.23
N LYS A 31 -7.94 -9.25 -12.36
CA LYS A 31 -6.84 -8.34 -12.77
C LYS A 31 -5.48 -9.04 -12.85
N CYS A 32 -5.34 -10.18 -12.16
CA CYS A 32 -4.14 -11.02 -12.15
C CYS A 32 -4.38 -12.33 -12.92
N GLY A 33 -5.10 -12.27 -14.05
CA GLY A 33 -5.49 -13.46 -14.82
C GLY A 33 -6.34 -14.43 -13.99
N THR A 34 -5.92 -15.70 -13.91
CA THR A 34 -6.56 -16.76 -13.11
C THR A 34 -5.99 -16.88 -11.69
N LYS A 35 -5.03 -16.03 -11.32
CA LYS A 35 -4.32 -16.10 -10.04
C LYS A 35 -5.08 -15.34 -8.96
N ASP A 36 -5.14 -15.96 -7.78
CA ASP A 36 -5.73 -15.36 -6.60
C ASP A 36 -4.65 -14.59 -5.82
N VAL A 37 -4.69 -13.26 -5.93
CA VAL A 37 -3.77 -12.34 -5.26
C VAL A 37 -3.81 -12.52 -3.74
N GLU A 38 -4.99 -12.65 -3.15
CA GLU A 38 -5.15 -12.82 -1.69
C GLU A 38 -4.53 -14.12 -1.22
N SER A 39 -4.70 -15.20 -2.01
CA SER A 39 -4.08 -16.49 -1.70
C SER A 39 -2.55 -16.45 -1.79
N ILE A 40 -1.98 -15.72 -2.76
CA ILE A 40 -0.52 -15.59 -2.90
C ILE A 40 0.04 -14.85 -1.67
N ILE A 41 -0.55 -13.70 -1.32
CA ILE A 41 -0.14 -12.90 -0.15
C ILE A 41 -0.20 -13.76 1.12
N ARG A 42 -1.36 -14.40 1.35
CA ARG A 42 -1.57 -15.25 2.53
C ARG A 42 -0.56 -16.39 2.62
N GLY A 43 -0.20 -17.01 1.49
CA GLY A 43 0.77 -18.11 1.45
C GLY A 43 2.16 -17.67 1.92
N VAL A 44 2.64 -16.52 1.44
CA VAL A 44 3.95 -15.97 1.84
C VAL A 44 3.95 -15.53 3.31
N VAL A 45 2.88 -14.89 3.77
CA VAL A 45 2.72 -14.48 5.18
C VAL A 45 2.69 -15.70 6.10
N GLN A 46 1.95 -16.75 5.73
CA GLN A 46 1.86 -17.99 6.49
C GLN A 46 3.22 -18.69 6.59
N ALA A 47 3.97 -18.72 5.48
CA ALA A 47 5.33 -19.26 5.49
C ALA A 47 6.24 -18.49 6.46
N ARG A 48 6.21 -17.14 6.45
CA ARG A 48 7.01 -16.33 7.38
C ARG A 48 6.57 -16.51 8.83
N PHE A 49 5.27 -16.51 9.09
CA PHE A 49 4.71 -16.68 10.43
C PHE A 49 5.12 -18.01 11.09
N SER A 50 5.31 -19.07 10.31
CA SER A 50 5.65 -20.41 10.82
C SER A 50 6.96 -20.47 11.62
N TYR A 51 7.91 -19.55 11.35
CA TYR A 51 9.18 -19.48 12.06
C TYR A 51 9.45 -18.11 12.72
N GLU A 52 8.65 -17.09 12.43
CA GLU A 52 8.77 -15.76 13.06
C GLU A 52 7.38 -15.20 13.43
N ALA A 53 6.79 -15.67 14.52
CA ALA A 53 5.48 -15.18 14.99
C ALA A 53 5.47 -13.67 15.30
N ALA A 54 6.63 -13.07 15.60
CA ALA A 54 6.79 -11.63 15.82
C ALA A 54 6.44 -10.79 14.57
N ILE A 55 6.40 -11.39 13.38
CA ILE A 55 6.06 -10.71 12.12
C ILE A 55 4.70 -10.01 12.18
N VAL A 56 3.77 -10.51 12.98
CA VAL A 56 2.45 -9.90 13.18
C VAL A 56 2.58 -8.50 13.78
N ALA A 57 3.41 -8.35 14.82
CA ALA A 57 3.67 -7.05 15.44
C ALA A 57 4.42 -6.10 14.51
N PHE A 58 5.33 -6.64 13.69
CA PHE A 58 6.09 -5.85 12.72
C PHE A 58 5.17 -5.28 11.63
N LEU A 59 4.31 -6.11 11.03
CA LEU A 59 3.37 -5.68 10.00
C LEU A 59 2.32 -4.69 10.54
N LEU A 60 1.78 -4.92 11.75
CA LEU A 60 0.89 -3.96 12.40
C LEU A 60 1.55 -2.60 12.59
N ARG A 61 2.81 -2.59 13.05
CA ARG A 61 3.57 -1.35 13.22
C ARG A 61 3.87 -0.70 11.87
N LEU A 62 4.28 -1.46 10.86
CA LEU A 62 4.53 -0.96 9.51
C LEU A 62 3.28 -0.28 8.94
N GLN A 63 2.12 -0.97 8.96
CA GLN A 63 0.84 -0.43 8.52
C GLN A 63 0.45 0.84 9.28
N PHE A 64 0.64 0.84 10.60
CA PHE A 64 0.35 2.00 11.42
C PHE A 64 1.19 3.20 10.98
N HIS A 65 2.51 3.02 10.84
CA HIS A 65 3.42 4.09 10.46
C HIS A 65 3.20 4.60 9.03
N ASP A 66 2.73 3.76 8.10
CA ASP A 66 2.34 4.17 6.74
C ASP A 66 1.05 5.00 6.73
N CYS A 67 0.14 4.76 7.67
CA CYS A 67 -1.18 5.42 7.74
C CYS A 67 -1.30 6.50 8.85
N LEU A 68 -0.19 6.90 9.48
CA LEU A 68 -0.23 7.73 10.68
C LEU A 68 -0.72 9.17 10.42
N GLY A 69 -1.72 9.63 11.18
CA GLY A 69 -2.21 11.02 11.17
C GLY A 69 -3.11 11.33 9.96
N ASP A 70 -2.86 12.44 9.29
CA ASP A 70 -3.56 12.84 8.05
C ASP A 70 -2.95 12.17 6.79
N LYS A 71 -1.95 11.30 6.97
CA LYS A 71 -1.31 10.57 5.89
C LYS A 71 -2.28 9.58 5.26
N GLN A 72 -2.13 9.39 3.95
CA GLN A 72 -2.78 8.30 3.25
C GLN A 72 -1.89 7.06 3.31
N CYS A 73 -2.50 5.88 3.46
CA CYS A 73 -1.81 4.60 3.32
C CYS A 73 -1.39 4.40 1.86
N ASP A 74 -0.20 4.86 1.52
CA ASP A 74 0.31 4.95 0.14
C ASP A 74 1.64 4.22 -0.06
N ALA A 75 2.10 3.45 0.93
CA ALA A 75 3.38 2.74 0.94
C ALA A 75 4.61 3.65 0.81
N SER A 76 4.48 4.96 1.06
CA SER A 76 5.62 5.88 1.09
C SER A 76 6.68 5.49 2.12
N LEU A 77 6.30 4.75 3.17
CA LEU A 77 7.23 4.23 4.18
C LEU A 77 8.22 3.18 3.63
N LEU A 78 7.89 2.52 2.51
CA LEU A 78 8.76 1.51 1.89
C LEU A 78 9.90 2.12 1.07
N LEU A 79 9.82 3.42 0.74
CA LEU A 79 10.84 4.09 -0.05
C LEU A 79 12.11 4.29 0.80
N ALA A 80 13.21 3.67 0.40
CA ALA A 80 14.51 3.80 1.06
C ALA A 80 15.33 4.97 0.48
N GLY A 81 16.22 5.54 1.29
CA GLY A 81 17.19 6.54 0.86
C GLY A 81 17.38 7.71 1.83
N PRO A 82 18.36 8.60 1.58
CA PRO A 82 18.58 9.78 2.40
C PRO A 82 17.33 10.68 2.43
N GLY A 83 16.86 11.03 3.63
CA GLY A 83 15.66 11.87 3.80
C GLY A 83 14.34 11.13 3.57
N SER A 84 14.37 9.80 3.42
CA SER A 84 13.17 8.98 3.35
C SER A 84 12.44 8.89 4.69
N GLU A 85 11.17 8.51 4.65
CA GLU A 85 10.39 8.25 5.85
C GLU A 85 11.00 7.13 6.69
N GLN A 86 11.60 6.12 6.07
CA GLN A 86 12.25 5.01 6.76
C GLN A 86 13.37 5.48 7.69
N THR A 87 14.09 6.56 7.31
CA THR A 87 15.17 7.15 8.11
C THR A 87 14.70 8.17 9.15
N ALA A 88 13.39 8.39 9.29
CA ALA A 88 12.87 9.28 10.31
C ALA A 88 12.99 8.63 11.71
N VAL A 89 13.26 9.45 12.73
CA VAL A 89 13.34 9.03 14.14
C VAL A 89 12.22 8.07 14.58
N PRO A 90 10.92 8.33 14.30
CA PRO A 90 9.85 7.41 14.69
C PRO A 90 9.90 6.04 13.97
N ASN A 91 10.55 5.98 12.80
CA ASN A 91 10.46 4.87 11.86
C ASN A 91 11.70 3.96 11.87
N PHE A 92 12.81 4.36 12.50
CA PHE A 92 14.06 3.57 12.56
C PHE A 92 13.92 2.12 13.07
N THR A 93 12.87 1.85 13.86
CA THR A 93 12.64 0.54 14.46
C THR A 93 11.53 -0.26 13.77
N VAL A 94 10.93 0.29 12.72
CA VAL A 94 9.95 -0.42 11.91
C VAL A 94 10.66 -1.58 11.18
N LYS A 95 9.96 -2.71 11.06
CA LYS A 95 10.45 -3.97 10.48
C LYS A 95 9.38 -4.58 9.59
N GLY A 96 9.72 -5.66 8.89
CA GLY A 96 8.81 -6.39 8.01
C GLY A 96 8.85 -5.93 6.56
N TYR A 97 9.73 -4.98 6.22
CA TYR A 97 9.98 -4.54 4.84
C TYR A 97 10.36 -5.74 3.94
N ASP A 98 11.22 -6.63 4.43
CA ASP A 98 11.67 -7.84 3.73
C ASP A 98 10.52 -8.78 3.34
N LEU A 99 9.51 -8.91 4.20
CA LEU A 99 8.33 -9.71 3.88
C LEU A 99 7.46 -9.03 2.81
N ILE A 100 7.30 -7.71 2.86
CA ILE A 100 6.54 -6.96 1.84
C ILE A 100 7.23 -7.11 0.48
N ASP A 101 8.56 -7.01 0.43
CA ASP A 101 9.34 -7.20 -0.78
C ASP A 101 9.19 -8.63 -1.33
N ALA A 102 9.24 -9.65 -0.47
CA ALA A 102 9.03 -11.03 -0.87
C ALA A 102 7.63 -11.28 -1.45
N ILE A 103 6.59 -10.67 -0.86
CA ILE A 103 5.22 -10.75 -1.37
C ILE A 103 5.11 -10.03 -2.72
N LYS A 104 5.66 -8.82 -2.84
CA LYS A 104 5.67 -8.05 -4.08
C LYS A 104 6.38 -8.82 -5.18
N ALA A 105 7.55 -9.40 -4.91
CA ALA A 105 8.28 -10.22 -5.87
C ALA A 105 7.46 -11.44 -6.35
N ALA A 106 6.76 -12.13 -5.44
CA ALA A 106 5.89 -13.24 -5.81
C ALA A 106 4.71 -12.80 -6.69
N LEU A 107 4.13 -11.63 -6.42
CA LEU A 107 3.03 -11.08 -7.22
C LEU A 107 3.50 -10.57 -8.59
N GLU A 108 4.65 -9.92 -8.66
CA GLU A 108 5.21 -9.42 -9.93
C GLU A 108 5.58 -10.57 -10.89
N GLN A 109 5.92 -11.75 -10.37
CA GLN A 109 6.11 -12.96 -11.20
C GLN A 109 4.81 -13.45 -11.85
N GLU A 110 3.67 -13.21 -11.20
CA GLU A 110 2.36 -13.72 -11.62
C GLU A 110 1.56 -12.68 -12.42
N CYS A 111 1.61 -11.42 -12.01
CA CYS A 111 0.95 -10.30 -12.67
C CYS A 111 1.72 -8.98 -12.48
N PRO A 112 2.67 -8.68 -13.40
CA PRO A 112 3.52 -7.51 -13.30
C PRO A 112 2.74 -6.19 -13.25
N GLY A 113 3.11 -5.31 -12.32
CA GLY A 113 2.57 -3.96 -12.17
C GLY A 113 1.09 -3.89 -11.80
N VAL A 114 0.49 -4.99 -11.35
CA VAL A 114 -0.95 -5.03 -11.04
C VAL A 114 -1.24 -4.64 -9.60
N VAL A 115 -0.50 -5.19 -8.64
CA VAL A 115 -0.82 -5.07 -7.22
C VAL A 115 0.01 -3.95 -6.57
N SER A 116 -0.67 -3.03 -5.90
CA SER A 116 -0.02 -1.91 -5.22
C SER A 116 0.65 -2.36 -3.90
N CYS A 117 1.76 -1.73 -3.53
CA CYS A 117 2.46 -2.06 -2.29
C CYS A 117 1.64 -1.69 -1.05
N SER A 118 0.82 -0.64 -1.09
CA SER A 118 -0.05 -0.27 0.04
C SER A 118 -1.14 -1.31 0.30
N ASP A 119 -1.71 -1.90 -0.76
CA ASP A 119 -2.63 -3.02 -0.62
C ASP A 119 -1.94 -4.30 -0.12
N ILE A 120 -0.67 -4.53 -0.50
CA ILE A 120 0.13 -5.64 0.04
C ILE A 120 0.33 -5.47 1.55
N ILE A 121 0.69 -4.28 2.04
CA ILE A 121 0.81 -4.00 3.49
C ILE A 121 -0.52 -4.32 4.20
N ALA A 122 -1.65 -3.87 3.64
CA ALA A 122 -2.97 -4.07 4.23
C ALA A 122 -3.39 -5.56 4.26
N ALA A 123 -3.21 -6.28 3.15
CA ALA A 123 -3.49 -7.71 3.05
C ALA A 123 -2.58 -8.54 3.95
N ALA A 124 -1.28 -8.29 3.92
CA ALA A 124 -0.31 -9.02 4.72
C ALA A 124 -0.56 -8.84 6.22
N THR A 125 -0.84 -7.60 6.65
CA THR A 125 -1.14 -7.29 8.05
C THR A 125 -2.42 -8.01 8.51
N ARG A 126 -3.47 -8.01 7.69
CA ARG A 126 -4.71 -8.76 7.98
C ARG A 126 -4.43 -10.24 8.16
N ASP A 127 -3.73 -10.85 7.20
CA ASP A 127 -3.48 -12.29 7.21
C ASP A 127 -2.62 -12.69 8.42
N ALA A 128 -1.64 -11.86 8.78
CA ALA A 128 -0.83 -12.05 9.98
C ALA A 128 -1.67 -11.97 11.27
N VAL A 129 -2.60 -11.00 11.37
CA VAL A 129 -3.53 -10.89 12.51
C VAL A 129 -4.42 -12.12 12.62
N VAL A 130 -4.93 -12.64 11.50
CA VAL A 130 -5.76 -13.85 11.46
C VAL A 130 -4.96 -15.08 11.91
N LEU A 131 -3.71 -15.21 11.45
CA LEU A 131 -2.82 -16.30 11.88
C LEU A 131 -2.51 -16.25 13.38
N ALA A 132 -2.46 -15.06 13.97
CA ALA A 132 -2.32 -14.87 15.42
C ALA A 132 -3.60 -15.13 16.23
N GLY A 133 -4.69 -15.57 15.59
CA GLY A 133 -5.98 -15.83 16.25
C GLY A 133 -6.90 -14.61 16.33
N GLY A 134 -6.58 -13.52 15.63
CA GLY A 134 -7.47 -12.36 15.48
C GLY A 134 -8.62 -12.60 14.50
N SER A 135 -9.60 -11.69 14.52
CA SER A 135 -10.74 -11.74 13.59
C SER A 135 -10.35 -11.29 12.18
N TYR A 136 -10.91 -11.97 11.16
CA TYR A 136 -10.77 -11.55 9.77
C TYR A 136 -11.53 -10.24 9.50
N TYR A 137 -10.93 -9.36 8.70
CA TYR A 137 -11.54 -8.13 8.20
C TYR A 137 -11.11 -7.91 6.74
N HIS A 138 -11.94 -7.29 5.90
CA HIS A 138 -11.53 -6.99 4.53
C HIS A 138 -10.50 -5.85 4.49
N SER A 139 -9.30 -6.10 3.96
CA SER A 139 -8.17 -5.16 3.96
C SER A 139 -7.74 -4.67 2.57
N LEU A 140 -7.89 -5.46 1.50
CA LEU A 140 -7.71 -4.97 0.12
C LEU A 140 -8.74 -3.89 -0.18
N LYS A 141 -8.28 -2.65 -0.26
CA LYS A 141 -9.11 -1.46 -0.30
C LYS A 141 -8.44 -0.40 -1.17
N THR A 142 -8.53 -0.54 -2.49
CA THR A 142 -8.08 0.57 -3.36
C THR A 142 -9.00 1.77 -3.21
N ARG A 143 -8.41 2.95 -2.96
CA ARG A 143 -9.01 4.25 -3.29
C ARG A 143 -8.62 4.58 -4.74
N PRO A 144 -9.57 4.89 -5.64
CA PRO A 144 -9.21 5.58 -6.88
C PRO A 144 -8.80 7.01 -6.49
N SER A 145 -7.51 7.29 -6.41
CA SER A 145 -7.03 8.66 -6.22
C SER A 145 -7.33 9.46 -7.51
N PRO A 146 -8.05 10.59 -7.44
CA PRO A 146 -8.26 11.48 -8.59
C PRO A 146 -6.97 12.19 -8.99
N SER A 147 -5.95 12.14 -8.13
CA SER A 147 -4.62 12.65 -8.40
C SER A 147 -3.91 11.69 -9.33
N ARG A 148 -3.96 12.01 -10.62
CA ARG A 148 -2.91 11.69 -11.60
C ARG A 148 -1.58 12.39 -11.23
N LEU A 149 -1.19 12.28 -9.95
CA LEU A 149 -0.03 12.95 -9.33
C LEU A 149 0.38 12.36 -7.96
N GLY A 150 -0.45 11.52 -7.33
CA GLY A 150 0.10 10.49 -6.45
C GLY A 150 0.52 9.39 -7.38
N ARG A 151 1.82 9.16 -7.55
CA ARG A 151 2.29 8.01 -8.32
C ARG A 151 1.53 6.81 -7.80
N VAL A 152 0.66 6.27 -8.63
CA VAL A 152 0.47 4.85 -8.56
C VAL A 152 1.89 4.29 -8.60
N SER A 153 2.28 3.45 -7.65
CA SER A 153 3.49 2.64 -7.77
C SER A 153 3.32 1.62 -8.92
N THR A 154 2.76 2.04 -10.06
CA THR A 154 2.79 1.42 -11.38
C THR A 154 3.86 2.04 -12.22
N ASP A 155 4.66 2.99 -11.71
CA ASP A 155 5.87 3.34 -12.42
C ASP A 155 6.83 2.17 -12.23
N SER A 156 6.79 1.23 -13.17
CA SER A 156 7.76 0.15 -13.32
C SER A 156 9.21 0.65 -13.20
N ALA A 157 9.46 1.95 -13.44
CA ALA A 157 10.75 2.61 -13.25
C ALA A 157 11.11 2.95 -11.78
N GLU A 158 10.15 3.15 -10.87
CA GLU A 158 10.42 3.25 -9.42
C GLU A 158 10.44 1.87 -8.74
N ASP A 159 9.63 0.91 -9.21
CA ASP A 159 9.73 -0.51 -8.82
C ASP A 159 11.09 -1.12 -9.27
N GLU A 160 11.60 -0.78 -10.47
CA GLU A 160 12.98 -1.13 -10.89
C GLU A 160 14.05 -0.49 -10.00
N ARG A 161 13.79 0.69 -9.42
CA ARG A 161 14.73 1.35 -8.50
C ARG A 161 14.76 0.65 -7.14
N ILE A 162 13.62 0.13 -6.68
CA ILE A 162 13.51 -0.69 -5.47
C ILE A 162 14.24 -2.04 -5.68
N PHE A 163 14.08 -2.68 -6.83
CA PHE A 163 14.77 -3.95 -7.14
C PHE A 163 16.27 -3.76 -7.45
N GLY A 164 16.65 -2.67 -8.14
CA GLY A 164 18.03 -2.37 -8.56
C GLY A 164 18.96 -1.82 -7.46
N GLU A 165 18.42 -1.40 -6.31
CA GLU A 165 19.23 -1.08 -5.11
C GLU A 165 19.56 -2.35 -4.29
N LEU A 166 18.78 -3.43 -4.45
CA LEU A 166 18.98 -4.70 -3.76
C LEU A 166 20.00 -5.61 -4.47
N GLU A 167 20.02 -5.65 -5.81
CA GLU A 167 21.06 -6.39 -6.56
C GLU A 167 22.47 -5.80 -6.44
N ARG A 168 22.61 -4.57 -5.93
CA ARG A 168 23.93 -3.94 -5.67
C ARG A 168 24.50 -4.20 -4.28
N ASN A 169 23.75 -4.87 -3.38
CA ASN A 169 24.14 -5.12 -1.99
C ASN A 169 24.29 -6.63 -1.67
N HIS A 170 24.41 -7.48 -2.68
CA HIS A 170 24.81 -8.89 -2.57
C HIS A 170 25.88 -9.22 -3.63
#